data_AF-A0A940W8C9-F1
#
_entry.id   AF-A0A940W8C9-F1
#
_cell.length_a   1.000
_cell.length_b   1.000
_cell.length_c   1.000
_cell.angle_alpha   90.00
_cell.angle_beta   90.00
_cell.angle_gamma   90.00
#
_symmetry.space_group_name_H-M   'P 1'
#
loop_
_entity.id
_entity.type
_entity.pdbx_description
1 polymer ?
#
loop_
_entity_poly.entity_id
_entity_poly.type
_entity_poly.pdbx_seq_one_letter_code
_entity_poly.pdbx_strand_id
1 'polypeptide(L)' 'SAGRYARPILEVVPLQLLAYHMAVLKGTDVDQPRNLAKSVTVE' A
#
# COMPACT_ATOMS: atom_id res chain seq x y z
N SER A 1 18.76 -13.58 -16.27
CA SER A 1 19.04 -12.36 -15.49
C SER A 1 17.80 -11.49 -15.22
N ALA A 2 16.60 -11.84 -15.71
CA ALA A 2 15.36 -11.04 -15.53
C ALA A 2 14.86 -10.96 -14.07
N GLY A 3 15.12 -11.96 -13.23
CA GLY A 3 14.61 -12.01 -11.85
C GLY A 3 15.14 -10.93 -10.90
N ARG A 4 16.26 -10.26 -11.22
CA ARG A 4 16.80 -9.17 -10.38
C ARG A 4 15.88 -7.95 -10.35
N TYR A 5 15.21 -7.65 -11.47
CA TYR A 5 14.30 -6.50 -11.56
C TYR A 5 12.96 -6.77 -10.88
N ALA A 6 12.58 -8.04 -10.72
CA ALA A 6 11.32 -8.43 -10.06
C ALA A 6 11.41 -8.45 -8.53
N ARG A 7 12.61 -8.53 -7.94
CA ARG A 7 12.76 -8.64 -6.47
C ARG A 7 12.08 -7.52 -5.69
N PRO A 8 12.24 -6.22 -6.03
CA PRO A 8 11.60 -5.15 -5.28
C PRO A 8 10.07 -5.24 -5.30
N ILE A 9 9.50 -5.77 -6.39
CA ILE A 9 8.05 -5.94 -6.55
C ILE A 9 7.55 -7.07 -5.64
N LEU A 10 8.29 -8.18 -5.55
CA LEU A 10 7.89 -9.30 -4.70
C LEU A 10 8.11 -8.99 -3.21
N GLU A 11 9.16 -8.23 -2.88
CA GLU A 11 9.49 -7.83 -1.51
C GLU A 11 8.49 -6.83 -0.91
N VAL A 12 7.75 -6.06 -1.73
CA VAL A 12 6.72 -5.13 -1.22
C VAL A 12 5.39 -5.80 -0.91
N VAL A 13 5.10 -6.99 -1.46
CA VAL A 13 3.82 -7.70 -1.22
C VAL A 13 3.59 -8.00 0.28
N PRO A 14 4.56 -8.55 1.04
CA PRO A 14 4.40 -8.74 2.48
C PRO A 14 4.18 -7.44 3.24
N LEU A 15 4.81 -6.34 2.81
CA LEU A 15 4.64 -5.02 3.42
C LEU A 15 3.24 -4.45 3.18
N GLN A 16 2.68 -4.66 1.98
CA GLN A 16 1.29 -4.29 1.65
C GLN A 16 0.29 -5.05 2.53
N LEU A 17 0.49 -6.36 2.71
CA LEU A 17 -0.36 -7.20 3.57
C LEU A 17 -0.23 -6.80 5.05
N LEU A 18 0.98 -6.51 5.53
CA LEU A 18 1.20 -6.00 6.89
C LEU A 18 0.44 -4.69 7.12
N ALA A 19 0.53 -3.74 6.19
CA ALA A 19 -0.19 -2.47 6.29
C ALA A 19 -1.72 -2.68 6.34
N TYR A 20 -2.26 -3.56 5.50
CA TYR A 20 -3.68 -3.93 5.50
C TYR A 20 -4.10 -4.51 6.86
N HIS A 21 -3.38 -5.52 7.37
CA HIS A 21 -3.73 -6.14 8.64
C HIS A 21 -3.61 -5.17 9.82
N MET A 22 -2.62 -4.27 9.81
CA MET A 22 -2.53 -3.21 10.83
C MET A 22 -3.71 -2.22 10.75
N ALA A 23 -4.14 -1.83 9.55
CA ALA A 23 -5.29 -0.94 9.37
C ALA A 23 -6.59 -1.59 9.88
N VAL A 24 -6.80 -2.87 9.57
CA VAL A 24 -7.94 -3.66 10.07
C VAL A 24 -7.91 -3.77 11.60
N LEU A 25 -6.76 -4.12 12.20
CA LEU A 25 -6.61 -4.20 13.66
C LEU A 25 -6.85 -2.84 14.35
N LYS A 26 -6.49 -1.74 13.70
CA LYS A 26 -6.73 -0.38 14.21
C LYS A 26 -8.15 0.13 13.94
N GLY A 27 -8.97 -0.62 13.20
CA GLY A 27 -10.32 -0.19 12.80
C GLY A 27 -10.33 1.07 11.93
N THR A 28 -9.27 1.31 11.16
CA THR A 28 -9.19 2.46 10.23
C THR A 28 -9.60 2.04 8.83
N ASP A 29 -10.29 2.91 8.11
CA ASP A 29 -10.67 2.69 6.72
C ASP A 29 -9.43 2.62 5.82
N VAL A 30 -9.21 1.46 5.19
CA VAL A 30 -8.08 1.19 4.29
C VAL A 30 -8.33 1.73 2.88
N ASP A 31 -9.60 1.83 2.47
CA ASP A 31 -9.99 2.32 1.15
C ASP A 31 -10.03 3.86 1.12
N GLN A 32 -10.28 4.48 2.27
CA GLN A 32 -10.30 5.94 2.43
C GLN A 32 -9.39 6.43 3.56
N PRO A 33 -8.06 6.42 3.36
CA PRO A 33 -7.12 6.90 4.37
C PRO A 33 -7.34 8.38 4.66
N ARG A 34 -7.19 8.77 5.93
CA ARG A 34 -7.38 10.16 6.38
C ARG A 34 -6.49 11.11 5.61
N ASN A 35 -7.03 12.27 5.24
CA ASN A 35 -6.34 13.38 4.56
C ASN A 35 -5.82 13.05 3.15
N LEU A 36 -6.23 11.93 2.56
CA LEU A 36 -5.80 11.48 1.25
C LEU A 36 -6.99 11.35 0.31
N ALA A 37 -6.78 11.77 -0.94
CA ALA A 37 -7.65 11.48 -2.06
C ALA A 37 -6.91 10.54 -3.02
N LYS A 38 -7.66 9.78 -3.82
CA LYS A 38 -7.09 8.81 -4.78
C LYS A 38 -6.17 9.47 -5.81
N SER A 39 -6.46 10.70 -6.18
CA SER A 39 -5.61 11.55 -7.01
C SER A 39 -5.72 12.99 -6.52
N VAL A 40 -4.60 13.70 -6.55
CA VAL A 40 -4.58 15.15 -6.33
C VAL A 40 -4.68 15.81 -7.70
N THR A 41 -5.79 16.47 -7.95
CA THR A 41 -5.97 17.35 -9.11
C THR A 41 -6.18 18.75 -8.58
N VAL A 42 -5.19 19.62 -8.71
CA VAL A 42 -5.32 21.05 -8.48
C VAL A 42 -4.70 21.73 -9.69
N GLU A 43 -5.39 22.74 -10.23
CA GLU A 43 -4.81 23.68 -11.19
C GLU A 43 -3.86 24.65 -10.46
#